data_AF-A0A542EDE3-F1
#
_entry.id   AF-A0A542EDE3-F1
#
_cell.length_a   1.000
_cell.length_b   1.000
_cell.length_c   1.000
_cell.angle_alpha   90.00
_cell.angle_beta   90.00
_cell.angle_gamma   90.00
#
_symmetry.space_group_name_H-M   'P 1'
#
loop_
_entity.id
_entity.type
_entity.pdbx_description
1 polymer ?
#
loop_
_entity_poly.entity_id
_entity_poly.type
_entity_poly.pdbx_seq_one_letter_code
_entity_poly.pdbx_strand_id
1 'polypeptide(L)'
;MTLVAHVIIGIAAVVLFASALIAVGRIAHGPSQLDRSVAADLMVAVVIASVGLWAAYSDSSTEINVLLLLSMLGFTSAVAVSRMVADRMVSRRRYEQTHHSDQESTS
;
A
#
# COMPACT_ATOMS: atom_id res chain seq x y z
N MET A 1 -14.47 -27.57 -12.42
CA MET A 1 -13.58 -26.94 -11.43
C MET A 1 -12.74 -25.81 -12.05
N THR A 2 -12.40 -25.89 -13.34
CA THR A 2 -11.66 -24.85 -14.08
C THR A 2 -12.48 -23.59 -14.41
N LEU A 3 -13.79 -23.71 -14.65
CA LEU A 3 -14.65 -22.57 -15.01
C LEU A 3 -14.75 -21.53 -13.88
N VAL A 4 -14.92 -21.98 -12.64
CA VAL A 4 -14.95 -21.11 -11.46
C VAL A 4 -13.60 -20.40 -11.28
N ALA A 5 -12.48 -21.10 -11.48
CA ALA A 5 -11.15 -20.52 -11.41
C ALA A 5 -10.94 -19.42 -12.47
N HIS A 6 -11.37 -19.64 -13.71
CA HIS A 6 -11.27 -18.62 -14.77
C HIS A 6 -12.12 -17.39 -14.46
N VAL A 7 -13.32 -17.57 -13.89
CA VAL A 7 -14.19 -16.44 -13.49
C VAL A 7 -13.54 -15.63 -12.36
N ILE A 8 -13.00 -16.30 -11.33
CA ILE A 8 -12.31 -15.63 -10.21
C ILE A 8 -11.09 -14.86 -10.72
N ILE A 9 -10.30 -15.47 -11.62
CA ILE A 9 -9.11 -14.84 -12.20
C ILE A 9 -9.51 -13.60 -13.02
N GLY A 10 -10.59 -13.69 -13.80
CA GLY A 10 -11.12 -12.56 -14.57
C GLY A 10 -11.58 -11.40 -13.69
N ILE A 11 -12.32 -11.68 -12.61
CA ILE A 11 -12.76 -10.66 -11.65
C ILE A 11 -11.54 -10.00 -10.97
N ALA A 12 -10.58 -10.80 -10.52
CA ALA A 12 -9.35 -10.29 -9.91
C ALA A 12 -8.58 -9.38 -10.87
N ALA A 13 -8.43 -9.76 -12.14
CA ALA A 13 -7.77 -8.95 -13.15
C ALA A 13 -8.45 -7.58 -13.35
N VAL A 14 -9.78 -7.54 -13.41
CA VAL A 14 -10.54 -6.29 -13.56
C VAL A 14 -10.36 -5.40 -12.34
N VAL A 15 -10.42 -5.96 -11.14
CA VAL A 15 -10.24 -5.22 -9.88
C VAL A 15 -8.82 -4.67 -9.75
N LEU A 16 -7.80 -5.45 -10.14
CA LEU A 16 -6.41 -5.02 -10.15
C LEU A 16 -6.18 -3.90 -11.16
N PHE A 17 -6.76 -4.01 -12.36
CA PHE A 17 -6.67 -2.98 -13.39
C PHE A 17 -7.33 -1.67 -12.95
N ALA A 18 -8.53 -1.74 -12.37
CA ALA A 18 -9.21 -0.58 -11.81
C ALA A 18 -8.39 0.06 -10.67
N SER A 19 -7.83 -0.76 -9.77
CA SER A 19 -6.98 -0.30 -8.68
C SER A 19 -5.70 0.38 -9.18
N ALA A 20 -5.07 -0.17 -10.22
CA ALA A 20 -3.91 0.43 -10.86
C ALA A 20 -4.23 1.80 -11.47
N LEU A 21 -5.36 1.93 -12.17
CA LEU A 21 -5.80 3.21 -12.73
C LEU A 21 -6.07 4.26 -11.65
N ILE A 22 -6.71 3.86 -10.56
CA ILE A 22 -6.95 4.75 -9.41
C ILE A 22 -5.62 5.17 -8.76
N ALA A 23 -4.70 4.24 -8.56
CA ALA A 23 -3.38 4.52 -7.98
C ALA A 23 -2.58 5.50 -8.85
N VAL A 24 -2.54 5.27 -10.17
CA VAL A 24 -1.87 6.17 -11.14
C VAL A 24 -2.53 7.56 -11.14
N GLY A 25 -3.87 7.62 -11.14
CA GLY A 25 -4.62 8.88 -11.07
C GLY A 25 -4.32 9.68 -9.80
N ARG A 26 -4.11 8.99 -8.68
CA ARG A 26 -3.72 9.59 -7.39
C ARG A 26 -2.29 10.14 -7.42
N ILE A 27 -1.33 9.36 -7.93
CA ILE A 27 0.08 9.78 -8.09
C ILE A 27 0.19 11.06 -8.92
N ALA A 28 -0.60 11.17 -9.99
CA ALA A 28 -0.57 12.31 -10.90
C ALA A 28 -1.13 13.60 -10.27
N HIS A 29 -2.05 13.51 -9.31
CA HIS A 29 -2.73 14.67 -8.72
C HIS A 29 -2.33 15.02 -7.28
N GLY A 30 -1.48 14.22 -6.61
CA GLY A 30 -1.15 14.42 -5.20
C GLY A 30 0.01 15.40 -4.90
N PRO A 31 -0.23 16.59 -4.30
CA PRO A 31 0.81 17.51 -3.80
C PRO A 31 1.43 17.09 -2.45
N SER A 32 0.96 16.00 -1.82
CA SER A 32 1.29 15.57 -0.45
C SER A 32 2.29 14.40 -0.41
N GLN A 33 3.34 14.50 0.42
CA GLN A 33 4.32 13.41 0.70
C GLN A 33 3.65 12.11 1.16
N LEU A 34 2.47 12.22 1.80
CA LEU A 34 1.69 11.10 2.31
C LEU A 34 0.90 10.39 1.19
N ASP A 35 0.47 11.11 0.15
CA ASP A 35 -0.27 10.50 -0.96
C ASP A 35 0.66 9.69 -1.88
N ARG A 36 1.90 10.15 -2.05
CA ARG A 36 2.95 9.42 -2.77
C ARG A 36 3.35 8.10 -2.10
N SER A 37 3.39 8.06 -0.77
CA SER A 37 3.77 6.84 -0.05
C SER A 37 2.68 5.77 -0.12
N VAL A 38 1.43 6.18 0.05
CA VAL A 38 0.24 5.32 -0.10
C VAL A 38 0.15 4.78 -1.52
N ALA A 39 0.46 5.59 -2.52
CA ALA A 39 0.43 5.13 -3.90
C ALA A 39 1.57 4.14 -4.25
N ALA A 40 2.77 4.32 -3.67
CA ALA A 40 3.85 3.34 -3.81
C ALA A 40 3.49 2.01 -3.14
N ASP A 41 2.84 2.05 -1.99
CA ASP A 41 2.35 0.87 -1.26
C ASP A 41 1.29 0.11 -2.07
N LEU A 42 0.33 0.84 -2.65
CA LEU A 42 -0.67 0.29 -3.56
C LEU A 42 -0.04 -0.33 -4.81
N MET A 43 0.99 0.28 -5.40
CA MET A 43 1.70 -0.31 -6.54
C MET A 43 2.36 -1.64 -6.17
N VAL A 44 3.01 -1.72 -5.01
CA VAL A 44 3.61 -2.96 -4.51
C VAL A 44 2.55 -4.04 -4.31
N ALA A 45 1.42 -3.70 -3.69
CA ALA A 45 0.29 -4.61 -3.51
C ALA A 45 -0.27 -5.13 -4.86
N VAL A 46 -0.42 -4.25 -5.86
CA VAL A 46 -0.88 -4.62 -7.21
C VAL A 46 0.10 -5.57 -7.90
N VAL A 47 1.41 -5.31 -7.81
CA VAL A 47 2.44 -6.19 -8.38
C VAL A 47 2.39 -7.57 -7.75
N ILE A 48 2.32 -7.63 -6.41
CA ILE A 48 2.27 -8.88 -5.64
C ILE A 48 1.01 -9.68 -6.01
N ALA A 49 -0.15 -9.02 -6.08
CA ALA A 49 -1.40 -9.65 -6.48
C ALA A 49 -1.37 -10.13 -7.94
N SER A 50 -0.70 -9.41 -8.85
CA SER A 50 -0.56 -9.81 -10.26
C SER A 50 0.30 -11.06 -10.41
N VAL A 51 1.41 -11.14 -9.65
CA VAL A 51 2.27 -12.34 -9.59
C VAL A 51 1.50 -13.52 -8.98
N GLY A 52 0.73 -13.27 -7.93
CA GLY A 52 -0.14 -14.29 -7.34
C GLY A 52 -1.19 -14.80 -8.32
N LEU A 53 -1.79 -13.91 -9.11
CA LEU A 53 -2.76 -14.28 -10.13
C LEU A 53 -2.13 -15.15 -11.22
N TRP A 54 -0.92 -14.81 -11.66
CA TRP A 54 -0.13 -15.60 -12.61
C TRP A 54 0.22 -16.99 -12.05
N ALA A 55 0.67 -17.06 -10.80
CA ALA A 55 1.01 -18.33 -10.16
C ALA A 55 -0.22 -19.23 -9.93
N ALA A 56 -1.38 -18.66 -9.64
CA ALA A 56 -2.65 -19.39 -9.58
C ALA A 56 -3.10 -19.90 -10.97
N TYR A 57 -2.76 -19.16 -12.04
CA TYR A 57 -3.02 -19.59 -13.41
C TYR A 57 -2.06 -20.70 -13.87
N SER A 58 -0.80 -20.70 -13.42
CA SER A 58 0.21 -21.71 -13.78
C SER A 58 0.09 -23.05 -13.02
N ASP A 59 -1.00 -23.30 -12.30
CA ASP A 59 -1.29 -24.54 -11.55
C ASP A 59 -0.19 -24.94 -10.53
N SER A 60 0.65 -23.98 -10.14
CA SER A 60 1.70 -24.16 -9.15
C SER A 60 1.09 -23.99 -7.76
N SER A 61 1.17 -25.05 -6.93
CA SER A 61 0.65 -25.18 -5.56
C SER A 61 0.02 -23.90 -4.99
N THR A 62 -1.26 -23.69 -5.32
CA THR A 62 -2.04 -22.48 -4.98
C THR A 62 -1.94 -22.12 -3.50
N GLU A 63 -1.79 -23.12 -2.64
CA GLU A 63 -1.59 -23.00 -1.19
C GLU A 63 -0.36 -22.15 -0.82
N ILE A 64 0.79 -22.43 -1.45
CA ILE A 64 2.06 -21.71 -1.22
C ILE A 64 1.93 -20.27 -1.69
N ASN A 65 1.25 -20.07 -2.82
CA ASN A 65 1.05 -18.75 -3.41
C ASN A 65 0.11 -17.88 -2.55
N VAL A 66 -0.95 -18.45 -1.99
CA VAL A 66 -1.86 -17.74 -1.07
C VAL A 66 -1.13 -17.32 0.21
N LEU A 67 -0.32 -18.21 0.79
CA LEU A 67 0.50 -17.90 1.97
C LEU A 67 1.54 -16.81 1.68
N LEU A 68 2.15 -16.83 0.50
CA LEU A 68 3.09 -15.81 0.04
C LEU A 68 2.42 -14.43 -0.06
N LEU A 69 1.24 -14.37 -0.68
CA LEU A 69 0.43 -13.15 -0.80
C LEU A 69 0.05 -12.60 0.58
N LEU A 70 -0.41 -13.46 1.50
CA LEU A 70 -0.80 -13.06 2.86
C LEU A 70 0.39 -12.52 3.67
N SER A 71 1.56 -13.17 3.56
CA SER A 71 2.78 -12.73 4.24
C SER A 71 3.23 -11.35 3.78
N MET A 72 3.28 -11.17 2.45
CA MET A 72 3.58 -9.89 1.84
C MET A 72 2.57 -8.80 2.23
N LEU A 73 1.27 -9.09 2.13
CA LEU A 73 0.22 -8.13 2.47
C LEU A 73 0.26 -7.74 3.95
N GLY A 74 0.50 -8.70 4.84
CA GLY A 74 0.65 -8.45 6.28
C GLY A 74 1.88 -7.61 6.61
N PHE A 75 3.02 -7.90 5.99
CA PHE A 75 4.24 -7.13 6.16
C PHE A 75 4.07 -5.69 5.67
N THR A 76 3.58 -5.51 4.44
CA THR A 76 3.34 -4.21 3.83
C THR A 76 2.35 -3.37 4.65
N SER A 77 1.25 -3.98 5.14
CA SER A 77 0.29 -3.31 6.01
C SER A 77 0.94 -2.74 7.29
N ALA A 78 1.87 -3.47 7.90
CA ALA A 78 2.59 -2.99 9.08
C ALA A 78 3.52 -1.80 8.76
N VAL A 79 4.19 -1.83 7.61
CA VAL A 79 5.07 -0.75 7.13
C VAL A 79 4.27 0.52 6.85
N ALA A 80 3.12 0.41 6.18
CA ALA A 80 2.23 1.54 5.90
C ALA A 80 1.76 2.23 7.19
N VAL A 81 1.34 1.44 8.19
CA VAL A 81 0.93 1.97 9.51
C VAL A 81 2.10 2.64 10.22
N SER A 82 3.28 2.00 10.25
CA SER A 82 4.49 2.56 10.86
C SER A 82 4.84 3.93 10.27
N ARG A 83 4.74 4.07 8.95
CA ARG A 83 5.01 5.34 8.26
C ARG A 83 3.98 6.42 8.59
N MET A 84 2.68 6.09 8.60
CA MET A 84 1.64 7.06 8.97
C MET A 84 1.87 7.59 10.40
N VAL A 85 2.29 6.72 11.31
CA VAL A 85 2.62 7.10 12.69
C VAL A 85 3.88 7.96 12.73
N ALA A 86 4.93 7.58 12.00
CA ALA A 86 6.18 8.34 11.92
C ALA A 86 5.94 9.77 11.40
N ASP A 87 5.14 9.92 10.34
CA ASP A 87 4.81 11.23 9.78
C ASP A 87 4.07 12.12 10.81
N ARG A 88 3.16 11.53 11.60
CA ARG A 88 2.48 12.25 12.70
C ARG A 88 3.44 12.68 13.82
N MET A 89 4.45 11.85 14.13
CA MET A 89 5.45 12.17 15.15
C MET A 89 6.35 13.33 14.74
N VAL A 90 6.75 13.39 13.46
CA VAL A 90 7.55 14.49 12.91
C VAL A 90 6.81 15.82 13.02
N SER A 91 5.52 15.85 12.68
CA SER A 91 4.69 17.06 12.82
C SER A 91 4.54 17.50 14.28
N ARG A 92 4.37 16.55 15.22
CA ARG A 92 4.20 16.86 16.64
C ARG A 92 5.47 17.45 17.27
N ARG A 93 6.65 16.91 16.96
CA ARG A 93 7.94 17.47 17.43
C ARG A 93 8.15 18.91 16.95
N ARG A 94 7.75 19.21 15.72
CA ARG A 94 7.88 20.56 15.16
C ARG A 94 7.01 21.58 15.89
N TYR A 95 5.85 21.19 16.41
CA TYR A 95 4.96 22.09 17.17
C TYR A 95 5.50 22.40 18.57
N GLU A 96 6.05 21.39 19.26
CA GLU A 96 6.68 21.58 20.59
C GLU A 96 7.88 22.52 20.52
N GLN A 97 8.67 22.47 19.45
CA GLN A 97 9.89 23.25 19.33
C GLN A 97 9.64 24.75 19.07
N THR A 98 8.61 25.11 18.30
CA THR A 98 8.24 26.53 18.10
C THR A 98 7.61 27.16 19.34
N HIS A 99 6.85 26.40 20.14
CA HIS A 99 6.26 26.96 21.36
C HIS A 99 7.29 27.14 22.49
N HIS A 100 8.34 26.32 22.52
CA HIS A 100 9.38 26.46 23.55
C HIS A 100 10.31 27.66 23.29
N SER A 101 10.60 27.99 22.02
CA SER A 101 11.44 29.15 21.65
C SER A 101 10.79 30.50 21.96
N ASP A 102 9.45 30.56 21.93
CA ASP A 102 8.71 31.78 22.27
C ASP A 102 8.75 32.06 23.77
N GLN A 103 8.83 31.01 24.60
CA GLN A 103 8.87 31.12 26.05
C GLN A 103 10.26 31.53 26.57
N GLU A 104 11.32 31.17 25.84
CA GLU A 104 12.72 31.50 26.18
C GLU A 104 13.10 32.93 25.74
N SER A 105 12.41 33.52 24.75
CA SER A 105 12.66 34.90 24.29
C SER A 105 11.97 35.99 25.13
N THR A 106 11.05 35.62 26.04
CA THR A 106 10.30 36.57 26.90
C THR A 106 10.87 36.71 28.31
N SER A 107 12.00 36.07 28.61
CA SER A 107 12.66 36.07 29.93
C SER A 107 14.03 36.74 29.88
#